data_AF-A0A367JUJ7-F1
#
_entry.id   AF-A0A367JUJ7-F1
#
_cell.length_a   1.000
_cell.length_b   1.000
_cell.length_c   1.000
_cell.angle_alpha   90.00
_cell.angle_beta   90.00
_cell.angle_gamma   90.00
#
_symmetry.space_group_name_H-M   'P 1'
#
loop_
_entity.id
_entity.type
_entity.pdbx_description
1 polymer ?
#
loop_
_entity_poly.entity_id
_entity_poly.type
_entity_poly.pdbx_seq_one_letter_code
_entity_poly.pdbx_strand_id
1 'polypeptide(L)'
;MNHSAAAKKLKMPQSTAQSWMSKGKQVGSDDFVERRTGIGRPVSRPPILDEEHKDLSVNLIDEKPFIALDEMTENLADQFSSLQMKKTV
;
A
#
# COMPACT_ATOMS: atom_id res chain seq x y z
N MET A 1 -5.81 31.52 6.32
CA MET A 1 -6.41 30.87 7.51
C MET A 1 -5.27 30.46 8.45
N ASN A 2 -5.31 30.81 9.73
CA ASN A 2 -4.23 30.47 10.68
C ASN A 2 -4.32 28.99 11.10
N HIS A 3 -3.20 28.29 11.20
CA HIS A 3 -3.15 26.85 11.52
C HIS A 3 -3.85 26.48 12.84
N SER A 4 -3.87 27.39 13.83
CA SER A 4 -4.61 27.20 15.09
C SER A 4 -6.14 27.22 14.90
N ALA A 5 -6.65 28.08 14.00
CA ALA A 5 -8.07 28.12 13.67
C ALA A 5 -8.51 26.88 12.88
N ALA A 6 -7.67 26.41 11.96
CA ALA A 6 -7.90 25.15 11.23
C ALA A 6 -7.88 23.94 12.17
N ALA A 7 -6.93 23.89 13.12
CA ALA A 7 -6.83 22.82 14.11
C ALA A 7 -8.10 22.70 14.96
N LYS A 8 -8.64 23.83 15.43
CA LYS A 8 -9.92 23.87 16.17
C LYS A 8 -11.10 23.39 15.33
N LYS A 9 -11.20 23.86 14.08
CA LYS A 9 -12.29 23.48 13.16
C LYS A 9 -12.28 21.98 12.84
N LEU A 10 -11.10 21.39 12.67
CA LEU A 10 -10.91 19.98 12.36
C LEU A 10 -10.73 19.10 13.60
N LYS A 11 -10.91 19.65 14.81
CA LYS A 11 -10.73 18.95 16.10
C LYS A 11 -9.41 18.16 16.18
N MET A 12 -8.32 18.74 15.69
CA MET A 12 -6.99 18.10 15.68
C MET A 12 -5.99 18.88 16.55
N PRO A 13 -4.89 18.23 16.98
CA PRO A 13 -3.81 18.92 17.66
C PRO A 13 -3.20 20.02 16.78
N GLN A 14 -2.85 21.16 17.40
CA GLN A 14 -2.23 22.28 16.69
C GLN A 14 -0.89 21.89 16.04
N SER A 15 -0.12 21.01 16.69
CA SER A 15 1.15 20.47 16.16
C SER A 15 0.95 19.71 14.85
N THR A 16 -0.14 18.97 14.71
CA THR A 16 -0.51 18.27 13.47
C THR A 16 -0.81 19.26 12.35
N ALA A 17 -1.64 20.26 12.62
CA ALA A 17 -1.97 21.30 11.64
C ALA A 17 -0.73 22.10 11.19
N GLN A 18 0.18 22.40 12.12
CA GLN A 18 1.47 23.05 11.82
C GLN A 18 2.38 22.15 10.95
N SER A 19 2.46 20.85 11.28
CA SER A 19 3.25 19.89 10.49
C SER A 19 2.73 19.78 9.06
N TRP A 20 1.41 19.72 8.87
CA TRP A 20 0.79 19.66 7.56
C TRP A 20 1.00 20.94 6.76
N MET A 21 0.82 22.12 7.38
CA MET A 21 1.10 23.41 6.74
C MET A 21 2.57 23.51 6.28
N SER A 22 3.51 23.03 7.11
CA SER A 22 4.94 23.02 6.77
C SER A 22 5.25 22.09 5.60
N LYS A 23 4.62 20.90 5.58
CA LYS A 23 4.77 19.94 4.48
C LYS A 23 4.18 20.47 3.17
N GLY A 24 2.98 21.06 3.20
CA GLY A 24 2.37 21.67 2.01
C GLY A 24 3.24 22.80 1.44
N LYS A 25 3.83 23.64 2.30
CA LYS A 25 4.78 24.69 1.87
C LYS A 25 6.06 24.13 1.22
N GLN A 26 6.54 22.96 1.66
CA GLN A 26 7.73 22.34 1.08
C GLN A 26 7.48 21.68 -0.28
N VAL A 27 6.26 21.18 -0.50
CA VAL A 27 5.88 20.50 -1.75
C VAL A 27 5.44 21.51 -2.81
N GLY A 28 4.86 22.65 -2.39
CA GLY A 28 4.47 23.72 -3.31
C GLY A 28 3.23 23.42 -4.16
N SER A 29 2.60 22.26 -3.96
CA SER A 29 1.28 21.91 -4.49
C SER A 29 0.34 21.49 -3.36
N ASP A 30 -0.96 21.60 -3.61
CA ASP A 30 -2.03 21.13 -2.72
C ASP A 30 -2.35 19.63 -2.94
N ASP A 31 -1.53 18.95 -3.73
CA ASP A 31 -1.68 17.54 -4.06
C ASP A 31 -1.29 16.62 -2.90
N PHE A 32 -1.68 15.35 -3.00
CA PHE A 32 -1.32 14.33 -2.01
C PHE A 32 0.20 14.23 -1.86
N VAL A 33 0.70 14.65 -0.69
CA VAL A 33 2.12 14.53 -0.35
C VAL A 33 2.43 13.07 0.00
N GLU A 34 3.11 12.39 -0.90
CA GLU A 34 3.65 11.06 -0.62
C GLU A 34 4.60 11.08 0.59
N ARG A 35 4.63 9.96 1.30
CA ARG A 35 5.49 9.82 2.47
C ARG A 35 6.96 9.80 2.00
N ARG A 36 7.81 10.67 2.56
CA ARG A 36 9.26 10.68 2.28
C ARG A 36 9.87 9.27 2.40
N THR A 37 10.56 8.83 1.36
CA THR A 37 11.32 7.59 1.29
C THR A 37 12.74 7.79 1.87
N GLY A 38 13.06 7.12 2.99
CA GLY A 38 14.36 7.13 3.70
C GLY A 38 14.47 8.13 4.87
N ILE A 39 15.26 7.97 5.94
CA ILE A 39 16.16 6.93 6.49
C ILE A 39 15.65 6.70 7.93
N GLY A 40 15.36 5.46 8.32
CA GLY A 40 15.07 5.11 9.73
C GLY A 40 13.69 4.50 10.01
N ARG A 41 12.73 4.58 9.08
CA ARG A 41 11.57 3.68 9.09
C ARG A 41 11.56 2.94 7.76
N PRO A 42 11.60 1.60 7.73
CA PRO A 42 11.49 0.88 6.48
C PRO A 42 10.24 1.38 5.77
N VAL A 43 10.42 1.86 4.53
CA VAL A 43 9.36 1.75 3.52
C VAL A 43 8.89 0.32 3.67
N SER A 44 7.58 0.15 3.91
CA SER A 44 6.95 -1.11 4.28
C SER A 44 7.62 -2.32 3.64
N ARG A 45 7.59 -3.46 4.34
CA ARG A 45 8.05 -4.76 3.81
C ARG A 45 7.73 -4.84 2.31
N PRO A 46 8.71 -5.15 1.44
CA PRO A 46 8.45 -5.31 0.02
C PRO A 46 7.16 -6.13 -0.14
N PRO A 47 6.24 -5.70 -1.01
CA PRO A 47 5.01 -6.44 -1.20
C PRO A 47 5.40 -7.89 -1.54
N ILE A 48 4.86 -8.82 -0.74
CA ILE A 48 5.16 -10.26 -0.87
C ILE A 48 4.62 -10.76 -2.22
N LEU A 49 3.62 -10.06 -2.74
CA LEU A 49 3.02 -10.29 -4.04
C LEU A 49 3.60 -9.27 -5.03
N ASP A 50 4.30 -9.75 -6.04
CA ASP A 50 4.79 -9.02 -7.20
C ASP A 50 3.72 -8.96 -8.31
N GLU A 51 4.09 -8.39 -9.46
CA GLU A 51 3.18 -8.25 -10.61
C GLU A 51 2.78 -9.61 -11.20
N GLU A 52 3.62 -10.64 -11.11
CA GLU A 52 3.26 -11.99 -11.59
C GLU A 52 2.09 -12.56 -10.80
N HIS A 53 2.10 -12.38 -9.48
CA HIS A 53 0.98 -12.78 -8.61
C HIS A 53 -0.32 -12.02 -8.92
N LYS A 54 -0.20 -10.74 -9.30
CA LYS A 54 -1.34 -9.92 -9.70
C LYS A 54 -1.93 -10.38 -11.03
N ASP A 55 -1.08 -10.63 -12.03
CA ASP A 55 -1.51 -11.09 -13.36
C ASP A 55 -2.22 -12.45 -13.27
N LEU A 56 -1.69 -13.37 -12.46
CA LEU A 56 -2.35 -14.66 -12.18
C LEU A 56 -3.73 -14.48 -11.55
N SER A 57 -3.86 -13.55 -10.60
CA SER A 57 -5.13 -13.31 -9.90
C SER A 57 -6.17 -12.70 -10.83
N VAL A 58 -5.77 -11.77 -11.70
CA VAL A 58 -6.65 -11.12 -12.68
C VAL A 58 -7.14 -12.14 -13.71
N ASN A 59 -6.23 -12.93 -14.28
CA ASN A 59 -6.58 -13.96 -15.27
C ASN A 59 -7.56 -14.99 -14.68
N LEU A 60 -7.37 -15.40 -13.43
CA LEU A 60 -8.25 -16.37 -12.78
C LEU A 60 -9.68 -15.81 -12.54
N ILE A 61 -9.80 -14.52 -12.23
CA ILE A 61 -11.10 -13.84 -12.05
C ILE A 61 -11.79 -13.66 -13.40
N ASP A 62 -11.05 -13.28 -14.44
CA ASP A 62 -11.58 -13.12 -15.80
C ASP A 62 -12.09 -14.46 -16.37
N GLU A 63 -11.37 -15.55 -16.10
CA GLU A 63 -11.79 -16.91 -16.49
C GLU A 63 -12.98 -17.43 -15.66
N LYS A 64 -13.06 -17.09 -14.37
CA LYS A 64 -14.12 -17.54 -13.47
C LYS A 64 -14.60 -16.43 -12.51
N PRO A 65 -15.53 -15.56 -12.95
CA PRO A 65 -15.93 -14.36 -12.19
C PRO A 65 -16.71 -14.63 -10.90
N PHE A 66 -17.14 -15.87 -10.66
CA PHE A 66 -17.85 -16.30 -9.44
C PHE A 66 -17.04 -17.28 -8.58
N ILE A 67 -15.73 -17.33 -8.76
CA ILE A 67 -14.86 -18.20 -7.95
C ILE A 67 -14.92 -17.80 -6.48
N ALA A 68 -15.17 -18.77 -5.60
CA ALA A 68 -15.10 -18.55 -4.17
C ALA A 68 -13.64 -18.42 -3.74
N LEU A 69 -13.35 -17.62 -2.71
CA LEU A 69 -11.97 -17.42 -2.21
C LEU A 69 -11.28 -18.75 -1.88
N ASP A 70 -12.01 -19.70 -1.30
CA ASP A 70 -11.47 -21.03 -0.96
C ASP A 70 -11.01 -21.79 -2.22
N GLU A 71 -11.82 -21.77 -3.29
CA GLU A 71 -11.50 -22.38 -4.58
C GLU A 71 -10.29 -21.68 -5.25
N MET A 72 -10.18 -20.36 -5.08
CA MET A 72 -9.03 -19.59 -5.56
C MET A 72 -7.74 -20.01 -4.85
N THR A 73 -7.80 -20.22 -3.52
CA THR A 73 -6.66 -20.68 -2.74
C THR A 73 -6.25 -22.12 -3.05
N GLU A 74 -7.21 -23.01 -3.29
CA GLU A 74 -6.94 -24.39 -3.71
C GLU A 74 -6.27 -24.43 -5.08
N ASN A 75 -6.78 -23.67 -6.06
CA ASN A 75 -6.18 -23.59 -7.39
C ASN A 75 -4.75 -23.03 -7.37
N LEU A 76 -4.50 -22.00 -6.54
CA LEU A 76 -3.15 -21.49 -6.34
C LEU A 76 -2.25 -22.52 -5.66
N ALA A 77 -2.73 -23.20 -4.61
CA ALA A 77 -1.95 -24.25 -3.95
C ALA A 77 -1.57 -25.38 -4.92
N ASP A 78 -2.47 -25.78 -5.81
CA ASP A 78 -2.23 -26.81 -6.82
C ASP A 78 -1.21 -26.35 -7.89
N GLN A 79 -1.31 -25.12 -8.39
CA GLN A 79 -0.36 -24.57 -9.37
C GLN A 79 1.07 -24.48 -8.81
N PHE A 80 1.20 -24.18 -7.51
CA PHE A 80 2.50 -24.04 -6.85
C PHE A 80 2.96 -25.33 -6.13
N SER A 81 2.19 -26.42 -6.20
CA SER A 81 2.48 -27.69 -5.52
C SER A 81 3.80 -28.35 -5.99
N SER A 82 4.20 -28.12 -7.24
CA SER A 82 5.43 -28.66 -7.83
C SER A 82 6.65 -27.76 -7.68
N LEU A 83 6.52 -26.57 -7.06
CA LEU A 83 7.63 -25.62 -6.93
C LEU A 83 8.61 -26.09 -5.84
N GLN A 84 9.61 -26.85 -6.26
CA GLN A 84 10.78 -27.21 -5.45
C GLN A 84 11.61 -25.94 -5.20
N MET A 85 11.46 -25.33 -4.02
CA MET A 85 12.30 -24.22 -3.59
C MET A 85 13.76 -24.69 -3.51
N LYS A 86 14.59 -24.36 -4.51
CA LYS A 86 16.05 -24.46 -4.38
C LYS A 86 16.51 -23.40 -3.40
N LYS A 87 16.88 -23.83 -2.19
CA LYS A 87 17.57 -22.98 -1.23
C LYS A 87 18.97 -22.68 -1.80
N THR A 88 19.17 -21.47 -2.32
CA THR A 88 20.51 -20.97 -2.63
C THR A 88 21.25 -20.80 -1.30
N VAL A 89 22.28 -21.62 -1.11
CA VAL A 89 23.22 -21.56 0.03
C VAL A 89 24.21 -20.42 -0.19
#